data_AF-A0A3Y1TNP7-F1
#
_entry.id   AF-A0A3Y1TNP7-F1
#
_cell.length_a   1.000
_cell.length_b   1.000
_cell.length_c   1.000
_cell.angle_alpha   90.00
_cell.angle_beta   90.00
_cell.angle_gamma   90.00
#
_symmetry.space_group_name_H-M   'P 1'
#
loop_
_entity.id
_entity.type
_entity.pdbx_description
1 polymer ?
#
loop_
_entity_poly.entity_id
_entity_poly.type
_entity_poly.pdbx_seq_one_letter_code
_entity_poly.pdbx_strand_id
1 'polypeptide(L)'
;SVLQNAYTQSETFRRLMNYAYEKELHDVEQRWLLGAGEAFETTVTQEHFKLSEGRKVICLNLDDSDDSYTEHYESNEGPQLFDTKRSFIHEVVHALTHLQDKEENHPRGPVVEYTNIILKEMGHPSPPRMVYIFNK
;
A
#
# COMPACT_ATOMS: atom_id res chain seq x y z
N SER A 1 -4.35 -3.48 14.41
CA SER A 1 -2.96 -3.78 14.83
C SER A 1 -1.93 -3.26 13.82
N VAL A 2 -2.08 -3.45 12.50
CA VAL A 2 -1.08 -3.03 11.49
C VAL A 2 -0.76 -1.53 11.51
N LEU A 3 -1.76 -0.65 11.38
CA LEU A 3 -1.54 0.81 11.40
C LEU A 3 -0.91 1.29 12.71
N GLN A 4 -1.36 0.77 13.85
CA GLN A 4 -0.80 1.11 15.16
C GLN A 4 0.67 0.68 15.25
N ASN A 5 1.01 -0.52 14.77
CA ASN A 5 2.38 -1.02 14.75
C ASN A 5 3.25 -0.18 13.80
N ALA A 6 2.75 0.14 12.60
CA ALA A 6 3.46 1.00 11.66
C ALA A 6 3.73 2.39 12.24
N TYR A 7 2.73 3.02 12.86
CA TYR A 7 2.88 4.33 13.48
C TYR A 7 3.83 4.33 14.68
N THR A 8 3.84 3.27 15.49
CA THR A 8 4.73 3.20 16.66
C THR A 8 6.16 2.85 16.27
N GLN A 9 6.37 2.00 15.26
CA GLN A 9 7.67 1.43 14.94
C GLN A 9 8.37 2.07 13.74
N SER A 10 7.63 2.69 12.82
CA SER A 10 8.17 3.30 11.59
C SER A 10 8.09 4.82 11.62
N GLU A 11 9.24 5.49 11.64
CA GLU A 11 9.31 6.95 11.52
C GLU A 11 8.84 7.40 10.14
N THR A 12 9.16 6.61 9.11
CA THR A 12 8.73 6.88 7.74
C THR A 12 7.21 6.86 7.63
N PHE A 13 6.55 5.85 8.20
CA PHE A 13 5.10 5.81 8.26
C PHE A 13 4.51 6.99 9.02
N ARG A 14 5.09 7.36 10.19
CA ARG A 14 4.63 8.54 10.95
C ARG A 14 4.68 9.82 10.12
N ARG A 15 5.74 10.04 9.32
CA ARG A 15 5.84 11.21 8.45
C ARG A 15 4.68 11.27 7.45
N LEU A 16 4.41 10.15 6.76
CA LEU A 16 3.30 10.08 5.79
C LEU A 16 1.94 10.30 6.47
N MET A 17 1.69 9.60 7.57
CA MET A 17 0.44 9.68 8.32
C MET A 17 0.18 11.08 8.87
N ASN A 18 1.19 11.70 9.49
CA ASN A 18 1.07 13.04 10.07
C ASN A 18 0.83 14.10 9.00
N TYR A 19 1.54 13.99 7.86
CA TYR A 19 1.34 14.89 6.73
C TYR A 19 -0.08 14.75 6.15
N ALA A 20 -0.53 13.51 5.89
CA ALA A 20 -1.88 13.25 5.38
C ALA A 20 -2.97 13.70 6.36
N TYR A 21 -2.75 13.58 7.67
CA TYR A 21 -3.69 14.08 8.68
C TYR A 21 -3.82 15.60 8.63
N GLU A 22 -2.70 16.32 8.59
CA GLU A 22 -2.70 17.78 8.49
C GLU A 22 -3.40 18.26 7.21
N LYS A 23 -3.22 17.56 6.08
CA LYS A 23 -3.79 17.97 4.80
C LYS A 23 -5.24 17.57 4.60
N GLU A 24 -5.63 16.37 5.04
CA GLU A 24 -6.92 15.78 4.66
C GLU A 24 -7.62 15.07 5.83
N LEU A 25 -6.95 14.13 6.51
CA LEU A 25 -7.67 13.17 7.38
C LEU A 25 -8.21 13.78 8.69
N HIS A 26 -7.80 15.00 9.04
CA HIS A 26 -8.40 15.76 10.14
C HIS A 26 -9.86 16.12 9.84
N ASP A 27 -10.20 16.35 8.56
CA ASP A 27 -11.57 16.52 8.09
C ASP A 27 -12.21 15.14 7.88
N VAL A 28 -13.36 14.91 8.52
CA VAL A 28 -14.08 13.64 8.47
C VAL A 28 -14.59 13.34 7.06
N GLU A 29 -14.98 14.37 6.31
CA GLU A 29 -15.52 14.24 4.95
C GLU A 29 -14.44 13.91 3.91
N GLN A 30 -13.17 14.11 4.25
CA GLN A 30 -12.02 13.83 3.36
C GLN A 30 -11.42 12.44 3.58
N ARG A 31 -11.98 11.65 4.52
CA ARG A 31 -11.49 10.32 4.84
C ARG A 31 -11.83 9.31 3.75
N TRP A 32 -11.06 8.23 3.74
CA TRP A 32 -11.24 7.12 2.84
C TRP A 32 -12.33 6.16 3.34
N LEU A 33 -13.16 5.67 2.42
CA LEU A 33 -14.06 4.54 2.66
C LEU A 33 -13.27 3.23 2.59
N LEU A 34 -13.68 2.25 3.39
CA LEU A 34 -13.08 0.91 3.41
C LEU A 34 -13.94 -0.06 2.59
N GLY A 35 -13.41 -0.55 1.46
CA GLY A 35 -13.97 -1.65 0.69
C GLY A 35 -13.46 -3.00 1.21
N ALA A 36 -14.07 -3.52 2.28
CA ALA A 36 -13.63 -4.77 2.90
C ALA A 36 -14.08 -5.99 2.08
N GLY A 37 -13.15 -6.92 1.81
CA GLY A 37 -13.41 -8.15 1.05
C GLY A 37 -13.32 -7.99 -0.47
N GLU A 38 -13.04 -6.77 -0.94
CA GLU A 38 -12.74 -6.47 -2.34
C GLU A 38 -11.24 -6.67 -2.61
N ALA A 39 -10.87 -6.84 -3.89
CA ALA A 39 -9.45 -6.90 -4.30
C ALA A 39 -8.68 -5.66 -3.83
N PHE A 40 -7.38 -5.83 -3.52
CA PHE A 40 -6.53 -4.72 -3.08
C PHE A 40 -6.45 -3.64 -4.16
N GLU A 41 -6.94 -2.44 -3.85
CA GLU A 41 -6.91 -1.28 -4.74
C GLU A 41 -7.16 0.01 -3.96
N THR A 42 -6.54 1.11 -4.41
CA THR A 42 -6.77 2.45 -3.84
C THR A 42 -7.08 3.46 -4.95
N THR A 43 -8.12 4.28 -4.73
CA THR A 43 -8.54 5.29 -5.72
C THR A 43 -7.59 6.50 -5.76
N VAL A 44 -6.52 6.42 -6.56
CA VAL A 44 -5.52 7.50 -6.69
C VAL A 44 -5.62 8.23 -8.03
N THR A 45 -5.99 7.54 -9.10
CA THR A 45 -6.01 8.12 -10.46
C THR A 45 -7.36 8.75 -10.79
N GLN A 46 -7.40 9.65 -11.78
CA GLN A 46 -8.67 10.20 -12.28
C GLN A 46 -9.61 9.12 -12.82
N GLU A 47 -9.06 8.02 -13.36
CA GLU A 47 -9.85 6.88 -13.82
C GLU A 47 -10.49 6.16 -12.64
N HIS A 48 -9.76 5.92 -11.56
CA HIS A 48 -10.32 5.31 -10.35
C HIS A 48 -11.41 6.20 -9.74
N PHE A 49 -11.21 7.53 -9.72
CA PHE A 49 -12.25 8.45 -9.27
C PHE A 49 -13.50 8.42 -10.16
N LYS A 50 -13.37 8.26 -11.48
CA LYS A 50 -14.56 8.09 -12.35
C LYS A 50 -15.32 6.81 -12.03
N LEU A 51 -14.60 5.70 -11.82
CA LEU A 51 -15.20 4.39 -11.51
C LEU A 51 -15.87 4.35 -10.12
N SER A 52 -15.35 5.12 -9.17
CA SER A 52 -15.88 5.20 -7.80
C SER A 52 -16.90 6.31 -7.58
N GLU A 53 -17.36 6.98 -8.65
CA GLU A 53 -18.26 8.15 -8.58
C GLU A 53 -17.69 9.30 -7.73
N GLY A 54 -16.36 9.49 -7.79
CA GLY A 54 -15.61 10.53 -7.09
C GLY A 54 -15.27 10.20 -5.64
N ARG A 55 -15.56 8.97 -5.16
CA ARG A 55 -15.31 8.57 -3.78
C ARG A 55 -13.88 8.10 -3.58
N LYS A 56 -13.28 8.49 -2.44
CA LYS A 56 -12.00 7.95 -1.97
C LYS A 56 -12.23 6.58 -1.34
N VAL A 57 -11.74 5.50 -1.95
CA VAL A 57 -11.91 4.13 -1.46
C VAL A 57 -10.55 3.43 -1.36
N ILE A 58 -10.30 2.77 -0.22
CA ILE A 58 -9.21 1.80 -0.02
C ILE A 58 -9.87 0.44 0.11
N CYS A 59 -9.61 -0.46 -0.84
CA CYS A 59 -10.10 -1.83 -0.85
C CYS A 59 -9.03 -2.75 -0.25
N LEU A 60 -9.44 -3.58 0.71
CA LEU A 60 -8.54 -4.47 1.43
C LEU A 60 -9.23 -5.82 1.61
N ASN A 61 -8.53 -6.90 1.28
CA ASN A 61 -9.00 -8.26 1.55
C ASN A 61 -8.21 -8.90 2.71
N LEU A 62 -8.90 -9.63 3.57
CA LEU A 62 -8.30 -10.46 4.64
C LEU A 62 -8.41 -11.96 4.32
N ASP A 63 -8.98 -12.32 3.17
CA ASP A 63 -9.12 -13.71 2.73
C ASP A 63 -7.75 -14.26 2.29
N ASP A 64 -6.98 -14.74 3.27
CA ASP A 64 -5.86 -15.67 3.08
C ASP A 64 -6.36 -17.07 2.61
N SER A 65 -7.68 -17.28 2.49
CA SER A 65 -8.29 -18.60 2.28
C SER A 65 -8.69 -18.95 0.85
N ASP A 66 -8.50 -18.05 -0.11
CA ASP A 66 -8.77 -18.36 -1.52
C ASP A 66 -7.47 -18.84 -2.19
N ASP A 67 -7.29 -20.17 -2.23
CA ASP A 67 -6.15 -20.90 -2.84
C ASP A 67 -5.88 -20.56 -4.33
N SER A 68 -6.65 -19.64 -4.94
CA SER A 68 -6.69 -19.43 -6.38
C SER A 68 -5.69 -18.40 -6.92
N TYR A 69 -5.16 -17.46 -6.11
CA TYR A 69 -4.21 -16.45 -6.60
C TYR A 69 -3.19 -16.02 -5.54
N THR A 70 -2.18 -16.86 -5.29
CA THR A 70 -0.99 -16.41 -4.54
C THR A 70 -0.17 -15.44 -5.39
N GLU A 71 -0.37 -14.13 -5.19
CA GLU A 71 0.44 -13.11 -5.83
C GLU A 71 1.86 -13.12 -5.28
N HIS A 72 2.83 -12.95 -6.19
CA HIS A 72 4.24 -12.90 -5.83
C HIS A 72 4.82 -11.52 -6.14
N TYR A 73 5.90 -11.17 -5.43
CA TYR A 73 6.78 -10.05 -5.77
C TYR A 73 8.23 -10.52 -5.95
N GLU A 74 8.99 -9.78 -6.76
CA GLU A 74 10.39 -10.11 -7.02
C GLU A 74 11.28 -9.54 -5.90
N SER A 75 12.17 -10.37 -5.37
CA SER A 75 13.18 -9.99 -4.38
C SER A 75 14.55 -10.52 -4.78
N ASN A 76 15.62 -10.05 -4.13
CA ASN A 76 16.97 -10.59 -4.34
C ASN A 76 17.11 -12.06 -3.89
N GLU A 77 16.15 -12.61 -3.14
CA GLU A 77 16.10 -14.00 -2.69
C GLU A 77 15.18 -14.85 -3.58
N GLY A 78 14.75 -14.31 -4.73
CA GLY A 78 13.77 -14.92 -5.62
C GLY A 78 12.33 -14.47 -5.36
N PRO A 79 11.35 -15.05 -6.05
CA PRO A 79 9.93 -14.72 -5.88
C PRO A 79 9.46 -14.97 -4.45
N GLN A 80 8.71 -14.03 -3.89
CA GLN A 80 8.15 -14.09 -2.55
C GLN A 80 6.65 -13.89 -2.59
N LEU A 81 5.91 -14.50 -1.67
CA LEU A 81 4.48 -14.27 -1.52
C LEU A 81 4.21 -12.89 -0.91
N PHE A 82 3.18 -12.21 -1.41
CA PHE A 82 2.60 -11.10 -0.65
C PHE A 82 1.94 -11.63 0.61
N ASP A 83 2.25 -11.01 1.75
CA ASP A 83 1.51 -11.22 2.99
C ASP A 83 0.52 -10.07 3.22
N THR A 84 -0.50 -10.32 4.04
CA THR A 84 -1.53 -9.32 4.36
C THR A 84 -0.93 -8.00 4.83
N LYS A 85 0.19 -8.06 5.58
CA LYS A 85 0.84 -6.85 6.13
C LYS A 85 1.45 -6.00 5.04
N ARG A 86 2.18 -6.59 4.08
CA ARG A 86 2.74 -5.86 2.94
C ARG A 86 1.64 -5.27 2.08
N SER A 87 0.61 -6.05 1.73
CA SER A 87 -0.51 -5.58 0.91
C SER A 87 -1.25 -4.42 1.59
N PHE A 88 -1.52 -4.55 2.89
CA PHE A 88 -2.17 -3.50 3.66
C PHE A 88 -1.34 -2.21 3.71
N ILE A 89 -0.03 -2.29 3.97
CA ILE A 89 0.84 -1.10 3.99
C ILE A 89 0.93 -0.46 2.61
N HIS A 90 0.96 -1.26 1.54
CA HIS A 90 1.03 -0.77 0.17
C HIS A 90 -0.17 0.13 -0.19
N GLU A 91 -1.39 -0.36 0.03
CA GLU A 91 -2.62 0.41 -0.22
C GLU A 91 -2.72 1.65 0.67
N VAL A 92 -2.29 1.54 1.93
CA VAL A 92 -2.26 2.71 2.83
C VAL A 92 -1.26 3.75 2.33
N VAL A 93 -0.10 3.36 1.81
CA VAL A 93 0.86 4.33 1.25
C VAL A 93 0.23 5.07 0.06
N HIS A 94 -0.46 4.37 -0.85
CA HIS A 94 -1.24 5.02 -1.92
C HIS A 94 -2.18 6.10 -1.37
N ALA A 95 -2.98 5.75 -0.35
CA ALA A 95 -3.97 6.64 0.22
C ALA A 95 -3.37 7.85 0.95
N LEU A 96 -2.19 7.69 1.57
CA LEU A 96 -1.52 8.76 2.31
C LEU A 96 -0.74 9.71 1.39
N THR A 97 -0.27 9.24 0.22
CA THR A 97 0.61 10.02 -0.65
C THR A 97 -0.03 10.45 -1.96
N HIS A 98 -1.15 9.85 -2.36
CA HIS A 98 -1.76 10.00 -3.69
C HIS A 98 -0.79 9.71 -4.84
N LEU A 99 0.20 8.85 -4.59
CA LEU A 99 1.19 8.46 -5.59
C LEU A 99 0.76 7.15 -6.24
N GLN A 100 1.14 6.96 -7.50
CA GLN A 100 1.01 5.69 -8.22
C GLN A 100 2.32 4.91 -8.13
N ASP A 101 2.27 3.60 -8.41
CA ASP A 101 3.49 2.78 -8.50
C ASP A 101 4.32 3.10 -9.74
N LYS A 102 3.68 3.46 -10.84
CA LYS A 102 4.40 3.67 -12.10
C LYS A 102 5.21 4.96 -12.01
N GLU A 103 6.53 4.82 -12.11
CA GLU A 103 7.48 5.92 -12.16
C GLU A 103 8.43 5.72 -13.35
N GLU A 104 8.62 6.76 -14.16
CA GLU A 104 9.52 6.68 -15.30
C GLU A 104 10.97 6.52 -14.83
N ASN A 105 11.72 5.61 -15.45
CA ASN A 105 13.12 5.31 -15.11
C ASN A 105 13.36 4.79 -13.69
N HIS A 106 12.32 4.34 -12.98
CA HIS A 106 12.45 3.74 -11.66
C HIS A 106 11.71 2.40 -11.57
N PRO A 107 12.43 1.28 -11.32
CA PRO A 107 11.86 -0.07 -11.48
C PRO A 107 10.83 -0.45 -10.40
N ARG A 108 10.81 0.27 -9.28
CA ARG A 108 9.92 0.01 -8.14
C ARG A 108 8.77 0.99 -8.03
N GLY A 109 9.02 2.25 -8.36
CA GLY A 109 8.12 3.34 -8.00
C GLY A 109 8.20 3.75 -6.53
N PRO A 110 7.60 4.90 -6.19
CA PRO A 110 7.71 5.49 -4.85
C PRO A 110 6.95 4.69 -3.78
N VAL A 111 5.79 4.12 -4.13
CA VAL A 111 4.92 3.41 -3.18
C VAL A 111 5.59 2.11 -2.71
N VAL A 112 6.20 1.36 -3.64
CA VAL A 112 6.97 0.17 -3.30
C VAL A 112 8.17 0.50 -2.41
N GLU A 113 8.89 1.60 -2.67
CA GLU A 113 10.02 2.03 -1.84
C GLU A 113 9.59 2.38 -0.42
N TYR A 114 8.55 3.19 -0.27
CA TYR A 114 8.00 3.50 1.04
C TYR A 114 7.56 2.24 1.76
N THR A 115 6.86 1.33 1.07
CA THR A 115 6.43 0.04 1.64
C THR A 115 7.62 -0.76 2.14
N ASN A 116 8.70 -0.86 1.38
CA ASN A 116 9.92 -1.58 1.79
C ASN A 116 10.55 -0.97 3.04
N ILE A 117 10.72 0.36 3.08
CA ILE A 117 11.30 1.07 4.22
C ILE A 117 10.44 0.87 5.47
N ILE A 118 9.12 1.08 5.36
CA ILE A 118 8.18 0.96 6.47
C ILE A 118 8.21 -0.46 7.04
N LEU A 119 8.16 -1.48 6.18
CA LEU A 119 8.22 -2.87 6.63
C LEU A 119 9.56 -3.19 7.31
N LYS A 120 10.69 -2.68 6.81
CA LYS A 120 11.99 -2.87 7.47
C LYS A 120 12.07 -2.18 8.82
N GLU A 121 11.57 -0.95 8.95
CA GLU A 121 11.49 -0.23 10.23
C GLU A 121 10.59 -0.97 11.24
N MET A 122 9.55 -1.66 10.77
CA MET A 122 8.68 -2.53 11.58
C MET A 122 9.29 -3.91 11.91
N GLY A 123 10.54 -4.17 11.53
CA GLY A 123 11.20 -5.47 11.76
C GLY A 123 10.63 -6.62 10.93
N HIS A 124 10.02 -6.33 9.77
CA HIS A 124 9.46 -7.37 8.92
C HIS A 124 10.54 -8.27 8.31
N PRO A 125 10.41 -9.61 8.40
CA PRO A 125 11.44 -10.53 7.93
C PRO A 125 11.52 -10.58 6.41
N SER A 126 10.41 -10.33 5.69
CA SER A 126 10.37 -10.50 4.24
C SER A 126 11.37 -9.59 3.52
N PRO A 127 12.03 -10.05 2.45
CA PRO A 127 13.00 -9.27 1.72
C PRO A 127 12.30 -8.12 0.96
N PRO A 128 13.00 -7.01 0.66
CA PRO A 128 12.43 -5.90 -0.12
C PRO A 128 11.94 -6.34 -1.50
N ARG A 129 10.88 -5.70 -1.99
CA ARG A 129 10.41 -5.84 -3.38
C ARG A 129 11.30 -5.02 -4.30
N MET A 130 11.90 -5.67 -5.30
CA MET A 130 12.94 -5.09 -6.14
C MET A 130 12.44 -4.47 -7.44
N VAL A 131 11.29 -4.95 -7.95
CA VAL A 131 10.58 -4.39 -9.09
C VAL A 131 9.07 -4.39 -8.86
N TYR A 132 8.36 -3.43 -9.47
CA TYR A 132 6.90 -3.39 -9.43
C TYR A 132 6.30 -4.44 -10.38
N ILE A 133 6.67 -4.41 -11.66
CA ILE A 133 6.18 -5.37 -12.65
C ILE A 133 7.18 -6.52 -12.75
N PHE A 134 6.72 -7.75 -12.57
CA PHE A 134 7.49 -8.93 -12.96
C PHE A 134 7.68 -8.91 -14.48
N ASN A 135 8.92 -8.79 -14.93
CA ASN A 135 9.24 -9.13 -16.31
C ASN A 135 9.19 -10.66 -16.41
N LYS A 136 8.10 -11.19 -16.95
CA LYS A 136 8.03 -12.59 -17.39
C LYS A 136 8.72 -12.76 -18.74
#